data_AF-A0A8T5SU10-F1
#
_entry.id   AF-A0A8T5SU10-F1
#
_cell.length_a   1.000
_cell.length_b   1.000
_cell.length_c   1.000
_cell.angle_alpha   90.00
_cell.angle_beta   90.00
_cell.angle_gamma   90.00
#
_symmetry.space_group_name_H-M   'P 1'
#
loop_
_entity.id
_entity.type
_entity.pdbx_description
1 polymer ?
#
loop_
_entity_poly.entity_id
_entity_poly.type
_entity_poly.pdbx_seq_one_letter_code
_entity_poly.pdbx_strand_id
1 'polypeptide(L)' 'MCSAQGIDLLAPLKASEPLEAAKATIRKVVPKLEDDRTLTPDIEKIRDLMTAGEIVAAAETTIGPLLEA' A
#
# COMPACT_ATOMS: atom_id res chain seq x y z
N MET A 1 -0.26 -4.01 -3.89
CA MET A 1 0.09 -3.23 -5.11
C MET A 1 -1.13 -2.90 -5.97
N CYS A 2 -1.82 -3.90 -6.56
CA CYS A 2 -2.94 -3.64 -7.48
C CYS A 2 -4.09 -2.87 -6.82
N SER A 3 -4.45 -3.18 -5.57
CA SER A 3 -5.49 -2.45 -4.85
C SER A 3 -5.13 -0.98 -4.62
N ALA A 4 -3.85 -0.66 -4.37
CA ALA A 4 -3.39 0.73 -4.26
C ALA A 4 -3.58 1.48 -5.59
N GLN A 5 -3.27 0.84 -6.71
CA GLN A 5 -3.57 1.38 -8.05
C GLN A 5 -5.07 1.59 -8.25
N GLY A 6 -5.90 0.61 -7.87
CA GLY A 6 -7.34 0.71 -7.95
C GLY A 6 -7.90 1.90 -7.17
N ILE A 7 -7.38 2.14 -5.95
CA ILE A 7 -7.77 3.32 -5.15
C ILE A 7 -7.37 4.61 -5.86
N ASP A 8 -6.16 4.68 -6.44
CA ASP A 8 -5.71 5.89 -7.15
C ASP A 8 -6.58 6.20 -8.38
N LEU A 9 -7.04 5.17 -9.09
CA LEU A 9 -7.90 5.31 -10.26
C LEU A 9 -9.33 5.76 -9.92
N LEU A 10 -9.75 5.64 -8.65
CA LEU A 10 -11.05 6.09 -8.17
C LEU A 10 -11.04 7.56 -7.71
N ALA A 11 -9.92 8.27 -7.81
CA ALA A 11 -9.83 9.68 -7.44
C ALA A 11 -10.95 10.50 -8.14
N PRO A 12 -11.64 11.41 -7.43
CA PRO A 12 -11.30 11.95 -6.10
C PRO A 12 -11.86 11.17 -4.90
N LEU A 13 -12.44 9.98 -5.09
CA LEU A 13 -12.87 9.14 -3.96
C LEU A 13 -11.67 8.75 -3.11
N LYS A 14 -11.89 8.69 -1.79
CA LYS A 14 -10.87 8.30 -0.81
C LYS A 14 -11.29 7.02 -0.11
N ALA A 15 -10.32 6.15 0.17
CA ALA A 15 -10.54 5.00 1.04
C ALA A 15 -10.64 5.45 2.51
N SER A 16 -10.91 4.51 3.42
CA SER A 16 -10.81 4.77 4.85
C SER A 16 -9.37 5.12 5.25
N GLU A 17 -9.21 5.83 6.37
CA GLU A 17 -7.92 6.26 6.89
C GLU A 17 -6.84 5.15 6.97
N PRO A 18 -7.09 3.95 7.53
CA PRO A 18 -6.09 2.87 7.55
C PRO A 18 -5.69 2.40 6.14
N LEU A 19 -6.62 2.40 5.17
CA LEU A 19 -6.32 2.01 3.80
C LEU A 19 -5.52 3.07 3.05
N GLU A 20 -5.78 4.36 3.32
CA GLU A 20 -4.95 5.44 2.81
C GLU A 20 -3.53 5.40 3.38
N ALA A 21 -3.36 5.07 4.67
CA ALA A 21 -2.05 4.87 5.29
C ALA A 21 -1.28 3.68 4.67
N ALA A 22 -1.96 2.55 4.45
CA ALA A 22 -1.39 1.40 3.75
C ALA A 22 -1.00 1.73 2.30
N LYS A 23 -1.87 2.44 1.56
CA LYS A 23 -1.61 2.92 0.20
C LYS A 23 -0.40 3.85 0.16
N ALA A 24 -0.33 4.81 1.08
CA ALA A 24 0.78 5.76 1.18
C ALA A 24 2.11 5.03 1.41
N THR A 25 2.14 4.01 2.28
CA THR A 25 3.32 3.18 2.52
C THR A 25 3.79 2.45 1.26
N ILE A 26 2.86 1.86 0.50
CA ILE A 26 3.17 1.27 -0.81
C ILE A 26 3.76 2.31 -1.77
N ARG A 27 3.19 3.52 -1.81
CA ARG A 27 3.59 4.59 -2.74
C ARG A 27 4.95 5.21 -2.44
N LYS A 28 5.51 5.00 -1.24
CA LYS A 28 6.89 5.38 -0.92
C LYS A 28 7.92 4.61 -1.77
N VAL A 29 7.61 3.39 -2.20
CA VAL A 29 8.56 2.50 -2.88
C VAL A 29 8.12 2.06 -4.27
N VAL A 30 6.81 1.94 -4.49
CA VAL A 30 6.20 1.61 -5.80
C VAL A 30 5.34 2.78 -6.26
N PRO A 31 5.81 3.61 -7.20
CA PRO A 31 5.01 4.72 -7.74
C PRO A 31 3.77 4.19 -8.46
N LYS A 32 2.76 5.06 -8.63
CA LYS A 32 1.59 4.77 -9.46
C LYS A 32 2.04 4.30 -10.84
N LEU A 33 1.33 3.33 -11.40
CA LEU A 33 1.56 2.89 -12.77
C LEU A 33 0.83 3.87 -13.69
N GLU A 34 1.59 4.62 -14.49
CA GLU A 34 1.06 5.54 -15.51
C GLU A 34 1.16 4.89 -16.88
N ASP A 35 2.37 4.44 -17.23
CA ASP A 35 2.66 3.66 -18.43
C ASP A 35 3.17 2.26 -18.06
N ASP A 36 3.11 1.36 -19.03
CA ASP A 36 3.61 0.00 -18.87
C ASP A 36 5.10 -0.01 -18.51
N ARG A 37 5.43 -0.80 -17.49
CA ARG A 37 6.81 -1.08 -17.07
C ARG A 37 6.94 -2.52 -16.63
N THR A 38 8.19 -3.00 -16.54
CA THR A 38 8.45 -4.31 -15.94
C THR A 38 8.03 -4.28 -14.47
N LEU A 39 7.13 -5.18 -14.07
CA LEU A 39 6.56 -5.20 -12.72
C LEU A 39 7.40 -6.00 -11.71
N THR A 40 8.35 -6.82 -12.15
CA THR A 40 9.21 -7.62 -11.26
C THR A 40 9.86 -6.78 -10.15
N PRO A 41 10.50 -5.62 -10.43
CA PRO A 41 11.09 -4.80 -9.38
C PRO A 41 10.08 -4.23 -8.38
N ASP A 42 8.86 -3.94 -8.84
CA ASP A 42 7.80 -3.45 -7.95
C ASP A 42 7.27 -4.55 -7.04
N ILE A 43 7.11 -5.76 -7.59
CA ILE A 43 6.68 -6.95 -6.84
C ILE A 43 7.71 -7.28 -5.74
N GLU A 44 9.01 -7.21 -6.05
CA GLU A 44 10.08 -7.44 -5.06
C GLU A 44 10.02 -6.42 -3.91
N LYS A 45 9.87 -5.12 -4.20
CA LYS A 45 9.71 -4.09 -3.16
C LYS A 45 8.47 -4.31 -2.30
N ILE A 46 7.36 -4.75 -2.90
CA ILE A 46 6.13 -5.06 -2.16
C ILE A 46 6.34 -6.25 -1.24
N ARG A 47 7.04 -7.30 -1.70
CA ARG A 47 7.41 -8.43 -0.86
C ARG A 47 8.25 -7.97 0.33
N ASP A 48 9.23 -7.10 0.11
CA ASP A 48 10.10 -6.63 1.18
C ASP A 48 9.31 -5.82 2.22
N LEU A 49 8.38 -4.94 1.80
CA LEU A 49 7.44 -4.25 2.71
C LEU A 49 6.55 -5.22 3.50
N MET A 50 6.07 -6.29 2.86
CA MET A 50 5.25 -7.31 3.52
C MET A 50 6.05 -8.07 4.57
N THR A 51 7.27 -8.49 4.25
CA THR A 51 8.17 -9.18 5.18
C THR A 51 8.56 -8.29 6.35
N ALA A 52 8.75 -6.99 6.13
CA ALA A 52 9.03 -6.03 7.19
C ALA A 52 7.79 -5.66 8.05
N GLY A 53 6.58 -6.07 7.65
CA GLY A 53 5.34 -5.75 8.35
C GLY A 53 4.90 -4.29 8.24
N GLU A 54 5.53 -3.49 7.39
CA GLU A 54 5.33 -2.04 7.33
C GLU A 54 3.91 -1.64 6.91
N ILE A 55 3.28 -2.43 6.04
CA ILE A 55 1.90 -2.17 5.58
C ILE A 55 0.90 -2.33 6.74
N VAL A 56 1.10 -3.37 7.56
CA VAL A 56 0.27 -3.64 8.75
C VAL A 56 0.49 -2.56 9.79
N ALA A 57 1.75 -2.28 10.14
CA ALA A 57 2.10 -1.25 11.12
C ALA A 57 1.53 0.13 10.75
N ALA A 58 1.54 0.49 9.46
CA ALA A 58 0.96 1.76 8.98
C ALA A 58 -0.56 1.81 9.20
N ALA A 59 -1.27 0.71 8.95
CA ALA A 59 -2.71 0.65 9.23
C ALA A 59 -2.99 0.69 10.74
N GLU A 60 -2.26 -0.10 11.53
CA GLU A 60 -2.43 -0.18 12.99
C GLU A 60 -2.16 1.15 13.70
N THR A 61 -1.29 2.00 13.16
CA THR A 61 -1.05 3.35 13.69
C THR A 61 -2.33 4.21 13.68
N THR A 62 -3.30 3.89 12.81
CA THR A 62 -4.56 4.64 12.68
C THR A 62 -5.73 4.04 13.45
N ILE A 63 -5.78 2.70 13.59
CA ILE A 63 -6.95 1.98 14.14
C ILE A 63 -6.64 1.06 15.33
N GLY A 64 -5.37 0.98 15.76
CA GLY A 64 -4.91 0.02 16.76
C GLY A 64 -4.59 -1.37 16.16
N PRO A 65 -4.22 -2.34 17.01
CA PRO A 65 -3.79 -3.67 16.55
C PRO A 65 -4.85 -4.41 15.74
N LEU A 66 -4.44 -5.04 14.63
CA LEU A 66 -5.33 -5.82 13.77
C LEU A 66 -5.52 -7.26 14.26
N LEU A 67 -4.57 -7.78 15.04
CA LEU A 67 -4.61 -9.11 15.64
C LEU A 67 -4.26 -8.99 17.13
N GLU A 68 -4.97 -9.73 17.97
CA GLU A 68 -4.57 -9.94 19.36
C GLU A 68 -3.43 -10.96 19.41
N ALA A 69 -2.44 -10.72 20.28
CA ALA A 69 -1.27 -11.58 20.48
C ALA A 69 -1.58 -12.81 21.35
#